data_AF-A0A9Q3FQV4-F1
#
_entry.id   AF-A0A9Q3FQV4-F1
#
_cell.length_a   1.000
_cell.length_b   1.000
_cell.length_c   1.000
_cell.angle_alpha   90.00
_cell.angle_beta   90.00
_cell.angle_gamma   90.00
#
_symmetry.space_group_name_H-M   'P 1'
#
loop_
_entity.id
_entity.type
_entity.pdbx_description
1 polymer ?
#
loop_
_entity_poly.entity_id
_entity_poly.type
_entity_poly.pdbx_seq_one_letter_code
_entity_poly.pdbx_strand_id
1 'polypeptide(L)'
;MEPDFKEGDQVLVSTLNFIIILVGKNAVEVKLTEEFSRKNPVFPVSLVKPYFQREEDKFPSRKKSPTPPEIVQMKDSPGPVKKIIKSRKIRLNGKDQGQYLVRFKNQTADKYKWLEKMPYQMGTFI
;
A
#
# COMPACT_ATOMS: atom_id res chain seq x y z
N MET A 1 0.38 -30.00 -23.44
CA MET A 1 1.39 -29.26 -24.22
C MET A 1 1.88 -28.16 -23.30
N GLU A 2 3.14 -28.20 -22.88
CA GLU A 2 3.70 -27.09 -22.09
C GLU A 2 3.80 -25.85 -22.98
N PRO A 3 3.48 -24.65 -22.46
CA PRO A 3 3.63 -23.42 -23.22
C PRO A 3 5.10 -23.18 -23.57
N ASP A 4 5.36 -22.89 -24.85
CA ASP A 4 6.69 -22.54 -25.35
C ASP A 4 6.90 -21.03 -25.17
N PHE A 5 7.64 -20.65 -24.13
CA PHE A 5 7.90 -19.26 -23.78
C PHE A 5 9.14 -18.73 -24.52
N LYS A 6 9.14 -17.43 -24.84
CA LYS A 6 10.29 -16.70 -25.38
C LYS A 6 10.73 -15.59 -24.44
N GLU A 7 12.01 -15.25 -24.52
CA GLU A 7 12.53 -14.11 -23.76
C GLU A 7 11.80 -12.81 -24.17
N GLY A 8 11.34 -12.04 -23.19
CA GLY A 8 10.55 -10.84 -23.40
C GLY A 8 9.04 -11.06 -23.45
N ASP A 9 8.55 -12.30 -23.42
CA ASP A 9 7.11 -12.56 -23.33
C ASP A 9 6.52 -11.98 -22.04
N GLN A 10 5.21 -11.73 -22.09
CA GLN A 10 4.45 -11.39 -20.90
C GLN A 10 3.80 -12.64 -20.32
N VAL A 11 3.92 -12.80 -19.01
CA VAL A 11 3.30 -13.91 -18.29
C VAL A 11 2.47 -13.40 -17.14
N LEU A 12 1.45 -14.17 -16.80
CA LEU A 12 0.63 -13.95 -15.62
C LEU A 12 1.17 -14.82 -14.47
N VAL A 13 1.54 -14.17 -13.37
CA VAL A 13 1.82 -14.84 -12.09
C VAL A 13 0.76 -14.38 -11.09
N SER A 14 -0.10 -15.32 -10.68
CA SER A 14 -1.30 -15.05 -9.86
C SER A 14 -2.27 -14.08 -10.53
N THR A 15 -2.19 -12.78 -10.23
CA THR A 15 -3.10 -11.73 -10.69
C THR A 15 -2.40 -10.60 -11.45
N LEU A 16 -1.07 -10.66 -11.56
CA LEU A 16 -0.26 -9.61 -12.17
C LEU A 16 0.48 -10.15 -13.39
N ASN A 17 0.67 -9.28 -14.38
CA ASN A 17 1.45 -9.57 -15.58
C ASN A 17 2.87 -9.02 -15.45
N PHE A 18 3.84 -9.81 -15.91
CA PHE A 18 5.26 -9.46 -15.84
C PHE A 18 5.99 -9.85 -17.13
N ILE A 19 7.11 -9.18 -17.40
CA ILE A 19 8.02 -9.53 -18.49
C ILE A 19 8.99 -10.59 -18.01
N ILE A 20 9.28 -11.57 -18.87
CA ILE A 20 10.12 -12.70 -18.51
C ILE A 20 11.47 -12.76 -19.21
N ILE A 21 12.42 -13.44 -18.56
CA ILE A 21 13.64 -13.99 -19.15
C ILE A 21 13.61 -15.50 -19.01
N LEU A 22 14.08 -16.24 -20.01
CA LEU A 22 14.21 -17.69 -19.92
C LEU A 22 15.46 -18.07 -19.13
N VAL A 23 15.30 -18.94 -18.14
CA VAL A 23 16.40 -19.54 -17.40
C VAL A 23 16.46 -21.02 -17.77
N GLY A 24 17.27 -21.34 -18.78
CA GLY A 24 17.27 -22.66 -19.39
C GLY A 24 15.94 -22.97 -20.07
N LYS A 25 15.55 -24.25 -20.12
CA LYS A 25 14.36 -24.71 -20.87
C LYS A 25 13.07 -24.73 -20.06
N ASN A 26 13.17 -24.90 -18.74
CA ASN A 26 12.02 -25.24 -17.88
C ASN A 26 11.75 -24.20 -16.78
N ALA A 27 12.45 -23.06 -16.82
CA ALA A 27 12.29 -22.03 -15.82
C ALA A 27 12.31 -20.63 -16.45
N VAL A 28 11.66 -19.72 -15.74
CA VAL A 28 11.38 -18.37 -16.19
C VAL A 28 11.67 -17.41 -15.05
N GLU A 29 12.53 -16.44 -15.31
CA GLU A 29 12.83 -15.34 -14.39
C GLU A 29 11.91 -14.18 -14.68
N VAL A 30 11.28 -13.67 -13.62
CA VAL A 30 10.29 -12.59 -13.72
C VAL A 30 10.95 -11.27 -13.38
N LYS A 31 10.91 -10.31 -14.31
CA LYS A 31 11.40 -8.94 -14.08
C LYS A 31 10.38 -8.17 -13.24
N LEU A 32 10.78 -7.81 -12.03
CA LEU A 32 9.98 -6.92 -11.17
C LEU A 32 10.33 -5.44 -11.44
N THR A 33 9.37 -4.56 -11.19
CA THR A 33 9.54 -3.10 -11.36
C THR A 33 10.44 -2.51 -10.27
N GLU A 34 10.88 -1.26 -10.50
CA GLU A 34 11.95 -0.51 -9.82
C GLU A 34 12.17 -0.85 -8.33
N GLU A 35 11.14 -0.77 -7.49
CA GLU A 35 11.23 -1.01 -6.04
C GLU A 35 11.69 -2.43 -5.66
N PHE A 36 11.49 -3.41 -6.54
CA PHE A 36 11.81 -4.83 -6.32
C PHE A 36 12.83 -5.40 -7.31
N SER A 37 13.38 -4.56 -8.19
CA SER A 37 14.37 -4.93 -9.23
C SER A 37 15.62 -5.67 -8.73
N ARG A 38 15.91 -5.58 -7.41
CA ARG A 38 17.05 -6.25 -6.78
C ARG A 38 16.91 -7.77 -6.68
N LYS A 39 15.69 -8.31 -6.79
CA LYS A 39 15.43 -9.75 -6.73
C LYS A 39 14.41 -10.13 -7.79
N ASN A 40 14.85 -10.92 -8.77
CA ASN A 40 13.96 -11.49 -9.77
C ASN A 40 13.65 -12.94 -9.39
N PRO A 41 12.41 -13.25 -8.99
CA PRO A 41 12.03 -14.61 -8.68
C PRO A 41 12.03 -15.47 -9.94
N VAL A 42 12.46 -16.72 -9.80
CA VAL A 42 12.48 -17.73 -10.86
C VAL A 42 11.38 -18.75 -10.59
N PHE A 43 10.55 -19.03 -11.59
CA PHE A 43 9.46 -19.99 -11.52
C PHE A 43 9.64 -21.09 -12.57
N PRO A 44 9.24 -22.33 -12.27
CA PRO A 44 9.05 -23.35 -13.29
C PRO A 44 7.99 -22.91 -14.32
N VAL A 45 8.22 -23.22 -15.60
CA VAL A 45 7.28 -22.90 -16.71
C VAL A 45 5.87 -23.43 -16.45
N SER A 46 5.73 -24.53 -15.69
CA SER A 46 4.46 -25.15 -15.35
C SER A 46 3.57 -24.31 -14.42
N LEU A 47 4.17 -23.40 -13.65
CA LEU A 47 3.45 -22.52 -12.71
C LEU A 47 3.07 -21.18 -13.34
N VAL A 48 3.50 -20.93 -14.57
CA VAL A 48 3.40 -19.66 -15.25
C VAL A 48 2.40 -19.79 -16.39
N LYS A 49 1.52 -18.78 -16.54
CA LYS A 49 0.54 -18.74 -17.63
C LYS A 49 0.92 -17.66 -18.63
N PRO A 50 0.84 -17.92 -19.95
CA PRO A 50 1.00 -16.86 -20.95
C PRO A 50 -0.03 -15.75 -20.73
N TYR A 51 0.40 -14.50 -20.78
CA TYR A 51 -0.49 -13.36 -20.73
C TYR A 51 -0.91 -12.98 -22.15
N PHE A 52 -2.22 -12.86 -22.36
CA PHE A 52 -2.79 -12.35 -23.61
C PHE A 52 -3.50 -11.04 -23.33
N GLN A 53 -3.22 -10.02 -24.15
CA GLN A 53 -3.92 -8.75 -24.06
C GLN A 53 -5.41 -8.96 -24.36
N ARG A 54 -6.26 -8.26 -23.60
CA ARG A 54 -7.70 -8.33 -23.79
C ARG A 54 -8.08 -7.65 -25.12
N GLU A 55 -8.59 -8.44 -26.07
CA GLU A 55 -9.22 -7.95 -27.30
C GLU A 55 -10.65 -7.47 -26.99
N GLU A 56 -10.86 -6.14 -26.95
CA GLU A 56 -12.19 -5.57 -26.68
C GLU A 56 -13.17 -5.79 -27.86
N ASP A 57 -12.68 -5.71 -29.10
CA ASP A 57 -13.50 -5.81 -30.32
C ASP A 57 -14.12 -7.19 -30.52
N LYS A 58 -13.44 -8.24 -30.04
CA LYS A 58 -13.89 -9.64 -30.19
C LYS A 58 -14.97 -10.02 -29.18
N PHE A 59 -15.10 -9.27 -28.08
CA PHE A 59 -16.06 -9.56 -27.00
C PHE A 59 -16.70 -8.27 -26.46
N PRO A 60 -17.49 -7.55 -27.28
CA PRO A 60 -18.03 -6.23 -26.94
C PRO A 60 -19.03 -6.27 -25.76
N SER A 61 -19.66 -7.41 -25.52
CA SER A 61 -20.63 -7.62 -24.43
C SER A 61 -19.99 -7.92 -23.06
N ARG A 62 -18.65 -8.00 -22.98
CA ARG A 62 -17.94 -8.29 -21.72
C ARG A 62 -17.90 -7.04 -20.83
N LYS A 63 -18.58 -7.09 -19.67
CA LYS A 63 -18.57 -6.00 -18.68
C LYS A 63 -17.13 -5.72 -18.21
N LYS A 64 -16.70 -4.45 -18.26
CA LYS A 64 -15.43 -4.02 -17.64
C LYS A 64 -15.53 -4.25 -16.13
N SER A 65 -14.46 -4.76 -15.52
CA SER A 65 -14.39 -4.90 -14.07
C SER A 65 -14.57 -3.52 -13.44
N PRO A 66 -15.35 -3.40 -12.35
CA PRO A 66 -15.50 -2.12 -11.66
C PRO A 66 -14.12 -1.59 -11.28
N THR A 67 -13.87 -0.32 -11.55
CA THR A 67 -12.65 0.35 -11.10
C THR A 67 -12.58 0.24 -9.59
N PRO A 68 -11.44 -0.19 -9.01
CA PRO A 68 -11.27 -0.19 -7.57
C PRO A 68 -11.60 1.21 -7.01
N PRO A 69 -12.32 1.31 -5.87
CA PRO A 69 -12.58 2.60 -5.28
C PRO A 69 -11.27 3.33 -5.00
N GLU A 70 -11.24 4.63 -5.27
CA GLU A 70 -10.08 5.47 -4.95
C GLU A 70 -9.79 5.36 -3.45
N ILE A 71 -8.56 4.98 -3.11
CA ILE A 71 -8.12 4.92 -1.71
C ILE A 71 -8.04 6.37 -1.24
N VAL A 72 -9.11 6.85 -0.62
CA VAL A 72 -9.12 8.15 0.03
C VAL A 72 -8.10 8.09 1.15
N GLN A 73 -6.94 8.73 0.96
CA GLN A 73 -6.05 9.01 2.07
C GLN A 73 -6.84 9.91 3.01
N MET A 74 -7.36 9.31 4.10
CA MET A 74 -7.98 10.08 5.17
C MET A 74 -6.94 11.12 5.60
N LYS A 75 -7.16 12.39 5.25
CA LYS A 75 -6.39 13.49 5.79
C LYS A 75 -6.33 13.24 7.30
N ASP A 76 -5.13 13.18 7.88
CA ASP A 76 -4.94 12.99 9.32
C ASP A 76 -5.45 14.23 10.08
N SER A 77 -6.72 14.58 9.92
CA SER A 77 -7.41 15.45 10.86
C SER A 77 -7.39 14.69 12.18
N PRO A 78 -6.78 15.27 13.24
CA PRO A 78 -6.74 14.60 14.52
C PRO A 78 -8.19 14.42 14.96
N GLY A 79 -8.63 13.15 15.08
CA GLY A 79 -9.94 12.83 15.62
C GLY A 79 -10.10 13.37 17.04
N PRO A 80 -11.29 13.26 17.65
CA PRO A 80 -11.49 13.71 19.03
C PRO A 80 -10.49 13.04 19.99
N VAL A 81 -9.98 13.83 20.93
CA VAL A 81 -9.02 13.36 21.93
C VAL A 81 -9.69 12.35 22.85
N LYS A 82 -9.05 11.19 23.02
CA LYS A 82 -9.51 10.15 23.95
C LYS A 82 -8.91 10.34 25.33
N LYS A 83 -7.60 10.59 25.42
CA LYS A 83 -6.88 10.67 26.70
C LYS A 83 -5.55 11.43 26.57
N ILE A 84 -5.17 12.15 27.63
CA ILE A 84 -3.82 12.68 27.82
C ILE A 84 -2.98 11.64 28.58
N ILE A 85 -1.82 11.28 28.04
CA ILE A 85 -0.95 10.24 28.59
C ILE A 85 0.14 10.83 29.48
N LYS A 86 0.80 11.90 29.00
CA LYS A 86 1.89 12.57 29.69
C LYS A 86 1.80 14.08 29.50
N SER A 87 2.39 14.81 30.42
CA SER A 87 2.67 16.24 30.28
C SER A 87 4.16 16.48 30.46
N ARG A 88 4.70 17.49 29.77
CA ARG A 88 6.09 17.94 29.91
C ARG A 88 6.15 19.46 29.80
N LYS A 89 7.17 20.09 30.39
CA LYS A 89 7.53 21.48 30.10
C LYS A 89 8.73 21.50 29.18
N ILE A 90 8.67 22.31 28.13
CA ILE A 90 9.78 22.54 27.22
C ILE A 90 10.02 24.03 27.08
N ARG A 91 11.27 24.42 26.82
CA ARG A 91 11.63 25.81 26.56
C ARG A 91 11.76 26.01 25.06
N LEU A 92 10.81 26.72 24.46
CA LEU A 92 10.79 27.08 23.03
C LEU A 92 10.89 28.59 22.92
N ASN A 93 11.82 29.09 22.11
CA ASN A 93 12.04 30.54 21.89
C ASN A 93 12.17 31.34 23.20
N GLY A 94 12.88 30.78 24.19
CA GLY A 94 13.13 31.41 25.48
C GLY A 94 11.95 31.40 26.47
N LYS A 95 10.76 30.96 26.04
CA LYS A 95 9.56 30.84 26.89
C LYS A 95 9.32 29.38 27.29
N ASP A 96 8.98 29.17 28.56
CA ASP A 96 8.58 27.86 29.05
C ASP A 96 7.14 27.57 28.63
N GLN A 97 6.94 26.51 27.85
CA GLN A 97 5.65 26.05 27.37
C GLN A 97 5.36 24.62 27.84
N GLY A 98 4.14 24.39 28.29
CA GLY A 98 3.64 23.05 28.60
C GLY A 98 3.25 22.31 27.31
N GLN A 99 3.58 21.04 27.19
CA GLN A 99 3.09 20.16 26.15
C GLN A 99 2.42 18.92 26.75
N TYR A 100 1.43 18.39 26.03
CA TYR A 100 0.64 17.23 26.43
C TYR A 100 0.72 16.15 25.35
N LEU A 101 1.07 14.92 25.72
CA LEU A 101 1.06 13.77 24.82
C LEU A 101 -0.35 13.20 24.76
N VAL A 102 -0.95 13.20 23.58
CA VAL A 102 -2.37 12.94 23.40
C VAL A 102 -2.61 11.68 22.57
N ARG A 103 -3.56 10.87 23.05
CA ARG A 103 -4.15 9.74 22.31
C ARG A 103 -5.48 10.16 21.70
N PHE A 104 -5.61 10.02 20.39
CA PHE A 104 -6.85 10.25 19.66
C PHE A 104 -7.76 9.01 19.67
N LYS A 105 -9.08 9.19 19.56
CA LYS A 105 -10.01 8.08 19.37
C LYS A 105 -9.70 7.37 18.05
N ASN A 106 -9.82 6.03 18.05
CA ASN A 106 -9.61 5.17 16.87
C ASN A 106 -8.22 5.25 16.24
N GLN A 107 -7.19 5.69 16.98
CA GLN A 107 -5.80 5.68 16.53
C GLN A 107 -4.90 4.82 17.45
N THR A 108 -3.89 4.18 16.85
CA THR A 108 -2.88 3.35 17.54
C THR A 108 -1.85 4.21 18.28
N ALA A 109 -0.97 3.56 19.05
CA ALA A 109 0.04 4.26 19.85
C ALA A 109 1.06 5.04 19.03
N ASP A 110 1.31 4.59 17.81
CA ASP A 110 2.28 5.21 16.89
C ASP A 110 1.85 6.60 16.44
N LYS A 111 0.56 6.92 16.56
CA LYS A 111 -0.03 8.21 16.16
C LYS A 111 -0.17 9.23 17.30
N TYR A 112 0.42 8.97 18.48
CA TYR A 112 0.36 9.94 19.58
C TYR A 112 1.13 11.21 19.24
N LYS A 113 0.58 12.38 19.58
CA LYS A 113 1.19 13.68 19.29
C LYS A 113 1.29 14.55 20.54
N TRP A 114 2.39 15.29 20.65
CA TRP A 114 2.56 16.34 21.64
C TRP A 114 1.83 17.61 21.16
N LEU A 115 0.91 18.12 21.97
CA LEU A 115 0.17 19.35 21.70
C LEU A 115 0.55 20.44 22.71
N GLU A 116 0.71 21.67 22.24
CA GLU A 116 1.08 22.85 23.05
C GLU A 116 -0.08 23.38 23.88
N LYS A 117 -1.31 23.22 23.38
CA LYS A 117 -2.52 23.63 24.08
C LYS A 117 -3.26 22.39 24.54
N MET A 118 -3.83 22.47 25.75
CA MET A 118 -4.69 21.42 26.26
C MET A 118 -5.90 21.31 25.33
N PRO A 119 -6.15 20.14 24.71
CA PRO A 119 -7.28 19.99 23.80
C PRO A 119 -8.56 19.87 24.63
N TYR A 120 -9.23 21.00 24.84
CA TYR A 120 -10.59 21.01 25.36
C TYR A 120 -11.53 20.48 24.30
N GLN A 121 -11.77 19.16 24.28
CA GLN A 121 -12.99 18.51 23.80
C GLN A 121 -13.03 17.10 24.44
N MET A 122 -13.21 17.04 25.76
CA MET A 122 -13.73 15.83 26.40
C MET A 122 -15.20 15.80 26.01
N GLY A 123 -15.58 14.94 25.06
CA GLY A 123 -16.94 14.90 24.54
C GLY A 123 -17.97 14.73 25.66
N THR A 124 -18.66 15.80 25.98
CA THR A 124 -19.96 15.78 26.65
C THR A 124 -20.93 15.16 25.66
N PHE A 125 -21.36 13.93 25.93
CA PHE A 125 -22.56 13.38 25.29
C PHE A 125 -23.74 13.82 26.16
N ILE A 126 -24.65 14.60 25.58
CA ILE A 126 -26.02 14.80 26.09
C ILE A 126 -26.83 13.57 25.70
#